data_AF-A0A8J8BCZ5-F1
#
_entry.id   AF-A0A8J8BCZ5-F1
#
_cell.length_a   1.000
_cell.length_b   1.000
_cell.length_c   1.000
_cell.angle_alpha   90.00
_cell.angle_beta   90.00
_cell.angle_gamma   90.00
#
_symmetry.space_group_name_H-M   'P 1'
#
loop_
_entity.id
_entity.type
_entity.pdbx_description
1 polymer ?
#
loop_
_entity_poly.entity_id
_entity_poly.type
_entity_poly.pdbx_seq_one_letter_code
_entity_poly.pdbx_strand_id
1 'polypeptide(L)'
;MLATAAPATCRRETWLTITLDARRTPAVIRAAGSGDTGACRVLEQQIRALRPLLAGAGITVTRWLDVPELAEVIRTGFDPHATPLLDQRRALAATQLDRGEQPAVPAGLDPALAGPAAAHTSWSSYRHDGAFSVTYAIHAWPLSPVYATALAALLADATHRRSFSFIIEPLGPRAAQKAVMVERTKREVGIRLRARTGQAVSASEQVALERAAAQDAE
;
A
#
# COMPACT_ATOMS: atom_id res chain seq x y z
N MET A 1 19.65 3.60 -28.10
CA MET A 1 20.57 3.92 -26.99
C MET A 1 19.91 3.55 -25.68
N LEU A 2 20.13 2.33 -25.20
CA LEU A 2 19.76 1.92 -23.84
C LEU A 2 20.90 2.38 -22.94
N ALA A 3 20.77 3.56 -22.35
CA ALA A 3 21.66 3.99 -21.29
C ALA A 3 21.47 2.99 -20.13
N THR A 4 22.48 2.18 -19.90
CA THR A 4 22.68 1.40 -18.69
C THR A 4 22.74 2.38 -17.52
N ALA A 5 21.57 2.71 -16.97
CA ALA A 5 21.49 3.23 -15.63
C ALA A 5 22.02 2.13 -14.71
N ALA A 6 23.28 2.28 -14.28
CA ALA A 6 23.72 1.64 -13.05
C ALA A 6 22.64 1.90 -11.98
N PRO A 7 22.31 0.94 -11.10
CA PRO A 7 21.36 1.23 -10.04
C PRO A 7 21.98 2.34 -9.17
N ALA A 8 21.57 3.58 -9.42
CA ALA A 8 21.65 4.62 -8.41
C ALA A 8 20.98 4.00 -7.18
N THR A 9 21.65 4.09 -6.03
CA THR A 9 21.12 3.61 -4.76
C THR A 9 19.85 4.39 -4.43
N CYS A 10 18.72 3.98 -5.01
CA CYS A 10 17.41 4.54 -4.73
C CYS A 10 16.97 3.99 -3.39
N ARG A 11 16.81 4.87 -2.40
CA ARG A 11 16.18 4.54 -1.13
C ARG A 11 14.76 4.05 -1.42
N ARG A 12 14.48 2.81 -1.03
CA ARG A 12 13.14 2.22 -1.10
C ARG A 12 12.61 2.04 0.30
N GLU A 13 11.40 2.51 0.53
CA GLU A 13 10.66 2.33 1.77
C GLU A 13 9.36 1.61 1.44
N THR A 14 9.01 0.61 2.23
CA THR A 14 7.79 -0.16 2.07
C THR A 14 7.00 -0.09 3.36
N TRP A 15 5.77 0.41 3.25
CA TRP A 15 4.86 0.56 4.37
C TRP A 15 3.70 -0.41 4.22
N LEU A 16 3.34 -1.07 5.31
CA LEU A 16 2.13 -1.86 5.42
C LEU A 16 1.18 -1.14 6.37
N THR A 17 0.00 -0.77 5.87
CA THR A 17 -1.04 -0.13 6.68
C THR A 17 -2.23 -1.08 6.80
N ILE A 18 -2.74 -1.20 8.03
CA ILE A 18 -3.90 -2.03 8.34
C ILE A 18 -4.94 -1.11 8.96
N THR A 19 -6.11 -1.04 8.34
CA THR A 19 -7.20 -0.17 8.78
C THR A 19 -8.39 -1.01 9.20
N LEU A 20 -8.97 -0.70 10.36
CA LEU A 20 -10.23 -1.27 10.83
C LEU A 20 -11.35 -0.26 10.61
N ASP A 21 -12.40 -0.66 9.88
CA ASP A 21 -13.64 0.12 9.80
C ASP A 21 -14.53 -0.20 11.02
N ALA A 22 -14.56 0.74 11.98
CA ALA A 22 -15.34 0.61 13.20
C ALA A 22 -16.85 0.49 12.92
N ARG A 23 -17.34 1.07 11.81
CA ARG A 23 -18.77 1.05 11.45
C ARG A 23 -19.23 -0.34 11.01
N ARG A 24 -18.30 -1.15 10.52
CA ARG A 24 -18.56 -2.53 10.08
C ARG A 24 -18.40 -3.57 11.18
N THR A 25 -17.79 -3.21 12.32
CA THR A 25 -17.46 -4.14 13.41
C THR A 25 -18.01 -3.73 14.80
N PRO A 26 -19.19 -3.10 14.93
CA PRO A 26 -19.64 -2.51 16.20
C PRO A 26 -19.90 -3.54 17.31
N ALA A 27 -20.29 -4.77 16.97
CA ALA A 27 -20.50 -5.83 17.97
C ALA A 27 -19.18 -6.29 18.60
N VAL A 28 -18.14 -6.48 17.79
CA VAL A 28 -16.81 -6.92 18.24
C VAL A 28 -16.17 -5.83 19.08
N ILE A 29 -16.28 -4.57 18.66
CA ILE A 29 -15.76 -3.41 19.41
C ILE A 29 -16.46 -3.30 20.78
N ARG A 30 -17.79 -3.45 20.83
CA ARG A 30 -18.53 -3.44 22.11
C ARG A 30 -18.08 -4.57 23.04
N ALA A 31 -17.89 -5.79 22.53
CA ALA A 31 -17.40 -6.91 23.31
C ALA A 31 -15.96 -6.69 23.85
N ALA A 32 -15.14 -5.93 23.14
CA ALA A 32 -13.76 -5.60 23.54
C ALA A 32 -13.63 -4.43 24.54
N GLY A 33 -14.76 -3.86 25.01
CA GLY A 33 -14.78 -2.74 25.95
C GLY A 33 -15.35 -1.43 25.40
N SER A 34 -15.84 -1.42 24.16
CA SER A 34 -16.47 -0.28 23.47
C SER A 34 -15.55 0.93 23.21
N GLY A 35 -16.05 1.87 22.41
CA GLY A 35 -15.31 3.09 22.04
C GLY A 35 -13.97 2.82 21.34
N ASP A 36 -13.11 3.83 21.35
CA ASP A 36 -11.79 3.78 20.71
C ASP A 36 -10.86 2.76 21.38
N THR A 37 -10.95 2.61 22.71
CA THR A 37 -10.18 1.59 23.44
C THR A 37 -10.55 0.18 22.97
N GLY A 38 -11.84 -0.11 22.81
CA GLY A 38 -12.30 -1.39 22.26
C GLY A 38 -11.85 -1.57 20.81
N ALA A 39 -11.92 -0.52 19.98
CA ALA A 39 -11.46 -0.57 18.59
C ALA A 39 -9.95 -0.84 18.48
N CYS A 40 -9.12 -0.20 19.32
CA CYS A 40 -7.68 -0.44 19.38
C CYS A 40 -7.38 -1.88 19.81
N ARG A 41 -8.08 -2.41 20.82
CA ARG A 41 -7.93 -3.82 21.25
C ARG A 41 -8.25 -4.80 20.13
N VAL A 42 -9.33 -4.54 19.38
CA VAL A 42 -9.70 -5.35 18.21
C VAL A 42 -8.62 -5.26 17.15
N LEU A 43 -8.15 -4.07 16.80
CA LEU A 43 -7.09 -3.86 15.82
C LEU A 43 -5.80 -4.60 16.22
N GLU A 44 -5.37 -4.50 17.47
CA GLU A 44 -4.20 -5.23 17.96
C GLU A 44 -4.36 -6.76 17.87
N GLN A 45 -5.55 -7.27 18.17
CA GLN A 45 -5.85 -8.69 18.01
C GLN A 45 -5.74 -9.12 16.55
N GLN A 46 -6.25 -8.32 15.62
CA GLN A 46 -6.14 -8.58 14.17
C GLN A 46 -4.68 -8.51 13.70
N ILE A 47 -3.91 -7.52 14.15
CA ILE A 47 -2.48 -7.39 13.86
C ILE A 47 -1.73 -8.65 14.31
N ARG A 48 -2.01 -9.14 15.53
CA ARG A 48 -1.39 -10.38 16.05
C ARG A 48 -1.77 -11.59 15.19
N ALA A 49 -3.03 -11.71 14.78
CA ALA A 49 -3.50 -12.81 13.94
C ALA A 49 -2.95 -12.78 12.50
N LEU A 50 -2.69 -11.59 11.94
CA LEU A 50 -2.15 -11.43 10.60
C LEU A 50 -0.66 -11.74 10.50
N ARG A 51 0.10 -11.62 11.59
CA ARG A 51 1.55 -11.83 11.59
C ARG A 51 2.01 -13.17 10.99
N PRO A 52 1.48 -14.34 11.37
CA PRO A 52 1.86 -15.61 10.74
C PRO A 52 1.43 -15.69 9.26
N LEU A 53 0.31 -15.08 8.88
CA LEU A 53 -0.17 -15.06 7.49
C LEU A 53 0.75 -14.20 6.59
N LEU A 54 1.19 -13.05 7.09
CA LEU A 54 2.16 -12.20 6.40
C LEU A 54 3.49 -12.94 6.21
N ALA A 55 3.97 -13.62 7.25
CA ALA A 55 5.19 -14.43 7.16
C ALA A 55 5.04 -15.57 6.13
N GLY A 56 3.90 -16.27 6.13
CA GLY A 56 3.59 -17.30 5.13
C GLY A 56 3.51 -16.77 3.70
N ALA A 57 3.13 -15.50 3.52
CA ALA A 57 3.13 -14.79 2.24
C ALA A 57 4.52 -14.22 1.86
N GLY A 58 5.57 -14.52 2.63
CA GLY A 58 6.92 -13.99 2.40
C GLY A 58 7.11 -12.52 2.77
N ILE A 59 6.17 -11.92 3.52
CA ILE A 59 6.25 -10.53 3.99
C ILE A 59 6.85 -10.53 5.39
N THR A 60 8.04 -9.94 5.52
CA THR A 60 8.70 -9.73 6.82
C THR A 60 8.38 -8.33 7.34
N VAL A 61 7.66 -8.25 8.46
CA VAL A 61 7.41 -6.99 9.16
C VAL A 61 8.58 -6.69 10.10
N THR A 62 9.37 -5.67 9.78
CA THR A 62 10.55 -5.29 10.57
C THR A 62 10.16 -4.72 11.94
N ARG A 63 9.24 -3.75 11.96
CA ARG A 63 8.75 -3.10 13.17
C ARG A 63 7.46 -2.33 12.89
N TRP A 64 6.73 -2.00 13.95
CA TRP A 64 5.64 -1.03 13.91
C TRP A 64 6.19 0.36 14.15
N LEU A 65 5.60 1.35 13.50
CA LEU A 65 5.88 2.76 13.75
C LEU A 65 5.11 3.22 14.98
N ASP A 66 5.74 4.05 15.80
CA ASP A 66 5.03 4.85 16.80
C ASP A 66 4.38 6.09 16.15
N VAL A 67 3.69 6.88 16.96
CA VAL A 67 2.94 8.05 16.47
C VAL A 67 3.89 9.12 15.88
N PRO A 68 5.01 9.48 16.55
CA PRO A 68 5.96 10.44 15.99
C PRO A 68 6.65 9.99 14.70
N GLU A 69 6.97 8.70 14.57
CA GLU A 69 7.56 8.16 13.35
C GLU A 69 6.56 8.12 12.20
N LEU A 70 5.29 7.79 12.47
CA LEU A 70 4.23 7.90 11.47
C LEU A 70 4.08 9.35 10.99
N ALA A 71 4.16 10.32 11.90
CA ALA A 71 4.14 11.73 11.55
C ALA A 71 5.31 12.13 10.63
N GLU A 72 6.51 11.59 10.84
CA GLU A 72 7.64 11.78 9.91
C GLU A 72 7.37 11.19 8.52
N VAL A 73 6.78 10.00 8.45
CA VAL A 73 6.43 9.36 7.17
C VAL A 73 5.43 10.22 6.39
N ILE A 74 4.42 10.76 7.06
CA ILE A 74 3.44 11.67 6.45
C ILE A 74 4.13 12.97 6.01
N ARG A 75 4.95 13.57 6.88
CA ARG A 75 5.67 14.82 6.60
C ARG A 75 6.57 14.69 5.38
N THR A 76 7.37 13.64 5.29
CA THR A 76 8.24 13.38 4.13
C THR A 76 7.44 13.05 2.86
N GLY A 77 6.16 12.70 2.98
CA GLY A 77 5.18 12.68 1.88
C GLY A 77 4.97 14.05 1.23
N PHE A 78 4.83 15.10 2.05
CA PHE A 78 4.58 16.48 1.65
C PHE A 78 5.83 17.37 1.57
N ASP A 79 6.95 16.93 2.16
CA ASP A 79 8.20 17.66 2.10
C ASP A 79 9.37 16.67 2.02
N PRO A 80 9.72 16.22 0.80
CA PRO A 80 10.86 15.33 0.60
C PRO A 80 12.20 15.96 1.02
N HIS A 81 12.29 17.29 1.09
CA HIS A 81 13.50 17.99 1.51
C HIS A 81 13.70 17.96 3.04
N ALA A 82 12.68 17.59 3.81
CA ALA A 82 12.80 17.37 5.26
C ALA A 82 13.55 16.08 5.61
N THR A 83 13.68 15.12 4.68
CA THR A 83 14.26 13.79 4.94
C THR A 83 15.67 13.85 5.56
N PRO A 84 16.65 14.62 5.03
CA PRO A 84 18.00 14.65 5.61
C PRO A 84 18.03 15.16 7.06
N LEU A 85 17.21 16.17 7.36
CA LEU A 85 17.11 16.72 8.72
C LEU A 85 16.50 15.71 9.69
N LEU A 86 15.42 15.03 9.28
CA LEU A 86 14.74 14.03 10.11
C LEU A 86 15.62 12.80 10.33
N ASP A 87 16.33 12.33 9.31
CA ASP A 87 17.30 11.24 9.43
C ASP A 87 18.44 11.60 10.40
N GLN A 88 18.97 12.83 10.30
CA GLN A 88 19.99 13.32 11.22
C GLN A 88 19.48 13.36 12.67
N ARG A 89 18.27 13.87 12.90
CA ARG A 89 17.64 13.88 14.23
C ARG A 89 17.48 12.48 14.79
N ARG A 90 16.99 11.54 13.98
CA ARG A 90 16.85 10.13 14.36
C ARG A 90 18.19 9.51 14.75
N ALA A 91 19.24 9.74 13.95
CA ALA A 91 20.58 9.22 14.23
C ALA A 91 21.18 9.78 15.53
N LEU A 92 21.00 11.08 15.78
CA LEU A 92 21.45 11.73 17.03
C LEU A 92 20.69 11.18 18.24
N ALA A 93 19.37 11.08 18.16
CA ALA A 93 18.55 10.53 19.23
C ALA A 93 18.93 9.07 19.55
N ALA A 94 19.14 8.23 18.52
CA ALA A 94 19.61 6.86 18.70
C ALA A 94 20.97 6.80 19.40
N THR A 95 21.93 7.64 18.98
CA THR A 95 23.26 7.72 19.60
C THR A 95 23.20 8.13 21.07
N GLN A 96 22.29 9.04 21.43
CA GLN A 96 22.09 9.47 22.82
C GLN A 96 21.47 8.35 23.66
N LEU A 97 20.46 7.65 23.13
CA LEU A 97 19.87 6.49 23.80
C LEU A 97 20.91 5.39 24.06
N ASP A 98 21.77 5.10 23.08
CA ASP A 98 22.82 4.10 23.21
C ASP A 98 23.85 4.46 24.31
N ARG A 99 24.03 5.76 24.60
CA ARG A 99 24.83 6.26 25.73
C ARG A 99 24.06 6.31 27.06
N GLY A 100 22.78 5.94 27.08
CA GLY A 100 21.91 6.05 28.26
C GLY A 100 21.47 7.49 28.55
N GLU A 101 21.63 8.41 27.61
CA GLU A 101 21.22 9.80 27.72
C GLU A 101 19.77 9.97 27.22
N GLN A 102 19.03 10.89 27.84
CA GLN A 102 17.74 11.32 27.28
C GLN A 102 18.00 12.29 26.11
N PRO A 103 17.43 12.06 24.92
CA PRO A 103 17.59 12.96 23.79
C PRO A 103 17.06 14.35 24.13
N ALA A 104 17.83 15.38 23.80
CA ALA A 104 17.36 16.77 23.90
C ALA A 104 16.20 17.03 22.92
N VAL A 105 16.19 16.33 21.78
CA VAL A 105 15.10 16.31 20.81
C VAL A 105 14.77 14.83 20.55
N PRO A 106 13.54 14.38 20.86
CA PRO A 106 13.15 12.99 20.58
C PRO A 106 13.18 12.72 19.07
N ALA A 107 13.41 11.46 18.70
CA ALA A 107 13.18 11.02 17.32
C ALA A 107 11.69 11.15 16.98
N GLY A 108 11.37 11.35 15.69
CA GLY A 108 10.00 11.54 15.25
C GLY A 108 9.62 13.02 15.06
N LEU A 109 8.35 13.22 14.74
CA LEU A 109 7.73 14.52 14.54
C LEU A 109 6.45 14.63 15.38
N ASP A 110 6.13 15.82 15.86
CA ASP A 110 4.81 16.08 16.44
C ASP A 110 3.72 15.75 15.40
N PRO A 111 2.73 14.90 15.73
CA PRO A 111 1.62 14.58 14.82
C PRO A 111 0.87 15.80 14.30
N ALA A 112 0.82 16.90 15.06
CA ALA A 112 0.22 18.16 14.61
C ALA A 112 0.97 18.80 13.43
N LEU A 113 2.25 18.46 13.24
CA LEU A 113 3.12 18.96 12.17
C LEU A 113 3.29 17.97 11.01
N ALA A 114 2.57 16.85 11.04
CA ALA A 114 2.68 15.80 10.01
C ALA A 114 2.24 16.28 8.61
N GLY A 115 1.26 17.18 8.55
CA GLY A 115 0.72 17.70 7.31
C GLY A 115 1.64 18.69 6.58
N PRO A 116 1.24 19.15 5.38
CA PRO A 116 1.90 20.27 4.71
C PRO A 116 1.65 21.56 5.49
N ALA A 117 2.62 22.47 5.49
CA ALA A 117 2.44 23.82 6.00
C ALA A 117 1.50 24.63 5.10
N ALA A 118 1.60 24.43 3.79
CA ALA A 118 0.67 24.95 2.80
C ALA A 118 0.49 23.98 1.64
N ALA A 119 -0.72 23.93 1.10
CA ALA A 119 -0.97 23.15 -0.10
C ALA A 119 -1.96 23.84 -1.05
N HIS A 120 -1.78 23.60 -2.35
CA HIS A 120 -2.65 24.12 -3.38
C HIS A 120 -3.06 23.00 -4.35
N THR A 121 -4.37 22.76 -4.43
CA THR A 121 -4.95 21.77 -5.33
C THR A 121 -5.17 22.38 -6.71
N SER A 122 -4.80 21.64 -7.75
CA SER A 122 -5.03 22.01 -9.15
C SER A 122 -5.52 20.77 -9.92
N TRP A 123 -6.07 20.98 -11.11
CA TRP A 123 -6.70 19.90 -11.90
C TRP A 123 -5.79 18.68 -12.13
N SER A 124 -4.49 18.91 -12.36
CA SER A 124 -3.52 17.88 -12.71
C SER A 124 -2.40 17.71 -11.68
N SER A 125 -2.39 18.50 -10.61
CA SER A 125 -1.32 18.46 -9.61
C SER A 125 -1.78 18.95 -8.25
N TYR A 126 -1.07 18.49 -7.23
CA TYR A 126 -1.22 18.93 -5.86
C TYR A 126 0.11 19.50 -5.39
N ARG A 127 0.21 20.82 -5.29
CA ARG A 127 1.40 21.50 -4.78
C ARG A 127 1.40 21.43 -3.26
N HIS A 128 2.50 21.00 -2.69
CA HIS A 128 2.76 21.01 -1.26
C HIS A 128 4.14 21.62 -1.00
N ASP A 129 4.52 21.72 0.27
CA ASP A 129 5.70 22.45 0.74
C ASP A 129 6.95 22.25 -0.14
N GLY A 130 7.35 21.00 -0.37
CA GLY A 130 8.60 20.67 -1.04
C GLY A 130 8.47 20.23 -2.49
N ALA A 131 7.27 19.89 -2.97
CA ALA A 131 7.12 19.37 -4.34
C ALA A 131 5.70 19.51 -4.91
N PHE A 132 5.53 18.97 -6.12
CA PHE A 132 4.24 18.72 -6.73
C PHE A 132 3.99 17.22 -6.76
N SER A 133 2.83 16.79 -6.25
CA SER A 133 2.34 15.43 -6.40
C SER A 133 1.39 15.34 -7.60
N VAL A 134 1.59 14.33 -8.43
CA VAL A 134 0.67 13.94 -9.50
C VAL A 134 0.30 12.48 -9.30
N THR A 135 -0.99 12.19 -9.22
CA THR A 135 -1.50 10.85 -8.91
C THR A 135 -2.23 10.28 -10.11
N TYR A 136 -1.94 9.02 -10.42
CA TYR A 136 -2.64 8.25 -11.43
C TYR A 136 -3.30 7.03 -10.78
N ALA A 137 -4.49 6.69 -11.24
CA ALA A 137 -5.16 5.45 -10.85
C ALA A 137 -5.05 4.44 -11.99
N ILE A 138 -4.68 3.20 -11.65
CA ILE A 138 -4.74 2.09 -12.59
C ILE A 138 -6.21 1.75 -12.79
N HIS A 139 -6.77 2.09 -13.94
CA HIS A 139 -8.18 1.82 -14.25
C HIS A 139 -8.47 0.32 -14.39
N ALA A 140 -7.57 -0.41 -15.03
CA ALA A 140 -7.66 -1.86 -15.21
C ALA A 140 -6.27 -2.49 -15.19
N TRP A 141 -6.16 -3.63 -14.53
CA TRP A 141 -4.95 -4.45 -14.57
C TRP A 141 -4.90 -5.27 -15.87
N PRO A 142 -3.70 -5.63 -16.36
CA PRO A 142 -3.57 -6.53 -17.49
C PRO A 142 -4.34 -7.84 -17.25
N LEU A 143 -5.12 -8.26 -18.24
CA LEU A 143 -5.82 -9.55 -18.22
C LEU A 143 -4.87 -10.72 -18.55
N SER A 144 -3.76 -10.42 -19.22
CA SER A 144 -2.68 -11.37 -19.48
C SER A 144 -1.71 -11.42 -18.30
N PRO A 145 -1.09 -12.57 -18.03
CA PRO A 145 -0.05 -12.66 -17.02
C PRO A 145 1.13 -11.78 -17.42
N VAL A 146 1.49 -10.87 -16.54
CA VAL A 146 2.69 -10.04 -16.67
C VAL A 146 3.67 -10.41 -15.57
N TYR A 147 4.96 -10.22 -15.83
CA TYR A 147 5.98 -10.37 -14.81
C TYR A 147 5.76 -9.37 -13.68
N ALA A 148 6.17 -9.72 -12.46
CA ALA A 148 6.14 -8.80 -11.32
C ALA A 148 6.91 -7.48 -11.58
N THR A 149 7.82 -7.49 -12.56
CA THR A 149 8.59 -6.33 -13.03
C THR A 149 7.85 -5.45 -14.04
N ALA A 150 6.57 -5.69 -14.34
CA ALA A 150 5.81 -4.90 -15.32
C ALA A 150 5.81 -3.39 -15.04
N LEU A 151 5.85 -3.01 -13.75
CA LEU A 151 5.92 -1.61 -13.33
C LEU A 151 7.36 -1.10 -13.13
N ALA A 152 8.40 -1.93 -13.38
CA ALA A 152 9.79 -1.57 -13.08
C ALA A 152 10.22 -0.30 -13.83
N ALA A 153 9.89 -0.17 -15.12
CA ALA A 153 10.20 1.06 -15.88
C ALA A 153 9.51 2.30 -15.29
N LEU A 154 8.30 2.12 -14.74
CA LEU A 154 7.55 3.17 -14.07
C LEU A 154 8.00 3.42 -12.63
N LEU A 155 8.75 2.55 -11.98
CA LEU A 155 9.17 2.74 -10.58
C LEU A 155 10.68 2.90 -10.38
N ALA A 156 11.49 2.54 -11.38
CA ALA A 156 12.95 2.53 -11.29
C ALA A 156 13.61 3.85 -11.67
N ASP A 157 12.87 4.86 -12.12
CA ASP A 157 13.42 6.19 -12.38
C ASP A 157 13.87 6.83 -11.06
N ALA A 158 15.11 7.35 -11.07
CA ALA A 158 15.72 8.00 -9.93
C ALA A 158 15.55 9.52 -9.93
N THR A 159 14.99 10.11 -11.00
CA THR A 159 14.87 11.57 -11.13
C THR A 159 13.78 12.17 -10.24
N HIS A 160 12.74 11.39 -9.94
CA HIS A 160 11.60 11.83 -9.13
C HIS A 160 11.28 10.80 -8.05
N ARG A 161 10.77 11.26 -6.91
CA ARG A 161 10.21 10.35 -5.91
C ARG A 161 8.91 9.75 -6.46
N ARG A 162 8.83 8.42 -6.47
CA ARG A 162 7.63 7.68 -6.90
C ARG A 162 7.08 6.85 -5.76
N SER A 163 5.76 6.88 -5.59
CA SER A 163 5.04 6.06 -4.63
C SER A 163 4.04 5.18 -5.37
N PHE A 164 3.99 3.91 -4.99
CA PHE A 164 2.98 2.97 -5.47
C PHE A 164 2.21 2.45 -4.26
N SER A 165 0.88 2.56 -4.32
CA SER A 165 -0.01 2.08 -3.27
C SER A 165 -0.92 1.02 -3.84
N PHE A 166 -0.94 -0.14 -3.20
CA PHE A 166 -1.87 -1.23 -3.51
C PHE A 166 -2.81 -1.43 -2.32
N ILE A 167 -4.10 -1.19 -2.54
CA ILE A 167 -5.12 -1.26 -1.50
C ILE A 167 -5.91 -2.54 -1.71
N ILE A 168 -5.90 -3.40 -0.69
CA ILE A 168 -6.64 -4.67 -0.70
C ILE A 168 -7.67 -4.61 0.43
N GLU A 169 -8.93 -4.84 0.08
CA GLU A 169 -9.99 -5.08 1.07
C GLU A 169 -10.16 -6.60 1.24
N PRO A 170 -9.81 -7.18 2.40
CA PRO A 170 -10.05 -8.59 2.64
C PRO A 170 -11.56 -8.84 2.74
N LEU A 171 -12.08 -9.69 1.86
CA LEU A 171 -13.48 -10.08 1.84
C LEU A 171 -13.72 -11.32 2.70
N GLY A 172 -14.82 -11.34 3.46
CA GLY A 172 -15.25 -12.56 4.15
C GLY A 172 -15.64 -13.67 3.15
N PRO A 173 -15.58 -14.95 3.54
CA PRO A 173 -15.69 -16.08 2.59
C PRO A 173 -16.92 -16.02 1.67
N ARG A 174 -18.11 -15.71 2.22
CA ARG A 174 -19.34 -15.59 1.43
C ARG A 174 -19.31 -14.44 0.42
N ALA A 175 -18.75 -13.30 0.83
CA ALA A 175 -18.62 -12.13 -0.04
C ALA A 175 -17.59 -12.38 -1.15
N ALA A 176 -16.47 -13.03 -0.81
CA ALA A 176 -15.45 -13.46 -1.76
C ALA A 176 -16.02 -14.43 -2.79
N GLN A 177 -16.72 -15.48 -2.37
CA GLN A 177 -17.38 -16.44 -3.27
C GLN A 177 -18.36 -15.74 -4.22
N LYS A 178 -19.20 -14.84 -3.71
CA LYS A 178 -20.13 -14.06 -4.54
C LYS A 178 -19.38 -13.18 -5.55
N ALA A 179 -18.31 -12.50 -5.13
CA ALA A 179 -17.51 -11.65 -6.01
C ALA A 179 -16.85 -12.46 -7.13
N VAL A 180 -16.25 -13.61 -6.80
CA VAL A 180 -15.66 -14.55 -7.77
C VAL A 180 -16.72 -15.03 -8.77
N MET A 181 -17.89 -15.44 -8.28
CA MET A 181 -18.99 -15.89 -9.16
C MET A 181 -19.45 -14.80 -10.11
N VAL A 182 -19.61 -13.55 -9.65
CA VAL A 182 -19.99 -12.41 -10.50
C VAL A 182 -18.94 -12.16 -11.59
N GLU A 183 -17.65 -12.13 -11.23
CA GLU A 183 -16.58 -11.92 -12.19
C GLU A 183 -16.46 -13.08 -13.20
N ARG A 184 -16.68 -14.32 -12.75
CA ARG A 184 -16.76 -15.49 -13.61
C ARG A 184 -17.89 -15.38 -14.63
N THR A 185 -19.11 -15.08 -14.18
CA THR A 185 -20.26 -14.91 -15.07
C THR A 185 -20.02 -13.79 -16.09
N LYS A 186 -19.44 -12.65 -15.69
CA LYS A 186 -19.08 -11.56 -16.62
C LYS A 186 -18.12 -12.05 -17.71
N ARG A 187 -17.07 -12.80 -17.34
CA ARG A 187 -16.11 -13.36 -18.30
C ARG A 187 -16.78 -14.35 -19.26
N GLU A 188 -17.57 -15.29 -18.73
CA GLU A 188 -18.31 -16.28 -19.53
C GLU A 188 -19.28 -15.61 -20.52
N VAL A 189 -20.02 -14.59 -20.08
CA VAL A 189 -20.91 -13.80 -20.94
C VAL A 189 -20.12 -13.04 -22.01
N GLY A 190 -18.99 -12.43 -21.65
CA GLY A 190 -18.12 -11.74 -22.61
C GLY A 190 -17.63 -12.67 -23.72
N ILE A 191 -17.22 -13.89 -23.38
CA ILE A 191 -16.78 -14.91 -24.35
C ILE A 191 -17.93 -15.33 -25.27
N ARG A 192 -19.10 -15.64 -24.68
CA ARG A 192 -20.29 -16.04 -25.45
C ARG A 192 -20.74 -14.94 -26.42
N LEU A 193 -20.69 -13.69 -25.98
CA LEU A 193 -21.05 -12.56 -26.82
C LEU A 193 -20.10 -12.42 -28.02
N ARG A 194 -18.78 -12.54 -27.80
CA ARG A 194 -17.77 -12.49 -28.89
C ARG A 194 -17.90 -13.65 -29.87
N ALA A 195 -18.14 -14.87 -29.35
CA ALA A 195 -18.40 -16.04 -30.18
C ALA A 195 -19.65 -15.83 -31.07
N ARG A 196 -20.71 -15.22 -30.53
CA ARG A 196 -21.93 -14.89 -31.28
C ARG A 196 -21.69 -13.80 -32.34
N THR A 197 -20.84 -12.81 -32.06
CA THR A 197 -20.54 -11.71 -33.00
C THR A 197 -19.43 -12.03 -33.99
N GLY A 198 -18.90 -13.26 -34.00
CA GLY A 198 -17.82 -13.68 -34.89
C GLY A 198 -16.47 -13.01 -34.59
N GLN A 199 -16.33 -12.37 -33.44
CA GLN A 199 -15.07 -11.75 -33.02
C GLN A 199 -14.14 -12.84 -32.47
N ALA A 200 -12.90 -12.87 -32.95
CA ALA A 200 -11.90 -13.81 -32.46
C ALA A 200 -11.66 -13.60 -30.95
N VAL A 201 -11.78 -14.69 -30.17
CA VAL A 201 -11.32 -14.70 -28.79
C VAL A 201 -9.80 -14.69 -28.81
N SER A 202 -9.17 -13.77 -28.09
CA SER A 202 -7.71 -13.70 -28.07
C SER A 202 -7.13 -14.94 -27.38
N ALA A 203 -6.01 -15.48 -27.87
CA ALA A 203 -5.33 -16.62 -27.24
C ALA A 203 -4.98 -16.33 -25.76
N SER A 204 -4.70 -15.06 -25.43
CA SER A 204 -4.45 -14.64 -24.05
C SER A 204 -5.67 -14.75 -23.15
N GLU A 205 -6.88 -14.54 -23.65
CA GLU A 205 -8.12 -14.72 -22.87
C GLU A 205 -8.42 -16.19 -22.63
N GLN A 206 -8.11 -17.08 -23.59
CA GLN A 206 -8.23 -18.53 -23.40
C GLN A 206 -7.31 -19.05 -22.29
N VAL A 207 -6.04 -18.66 -22.30
CA VAL A 207 -5.08 -19.03 -21.25
C VAL A 207 -5.49 -18.49 -19.88
N ALA A 208 -6.07 -17.29 -19.81
CA ALA A 208 -6.56 -16.72 -18.55
C ALA A 208 -7.75 -17.51 -17.96
N LEU A 209 -8.61 -18.08 -18.81
CA LEU A 209 -9.73 -18.92 -18.39
C LEU A 209 -9.27 -20.29 -17.88
N GLU A 210 -8.36 -20.94 -18.60
CA GLU A 210 -7.79 -22.22 -18.20
C GLU A 210 -7.12 -22.11 -16.83
N ARG A 211 -6.41 -21.01 -16.57
CA ARG A 211 -5.80 -20.76 -15.25
C ARG A 211 -6.82 -20.47 -14.16
N ALA A 212 -7.86 -19.69 -14.45
CA ALA A 212 -8.93 -19.47 -13.47
C ALA A 212 -9.58 -20.81 -13.09
N ALA A 213 -9.82 -21.70 -14.06
CA ALA A 213 -10.34 -23.04 -13.81
C ALA A 213 -9.36 -23.92 -13.02
N ALA A 214 -8.05 -23.78 -13.23
CA ALA A 214 -7.03 -24.50 -12.46
C ALA A 214 -6.92 -24.00 -11.00
N GLN A 215 -6.96 -22.69 -10.77
CA GLN A 215 -6.96 -22.12 -9.41
C GLN A 215 -8.21 -22.47 -8.60
N ASP A 216 -9.35 -22.68 -9.26
CA ASP A 216 -10.59 -23.12 -8.62
C ASP A 216 -10.54 -24.62 -8.20
N ALA A 217 -9.56 -25.38 -8.71
CA ALA A 217 -9.40 -26.81 -8.42
C ALA A 217 -8.38 -27.10 -7.28
N GLU A 218 -7.60 -26.10 -6.88
CA GLU A 218 -6.73 -26.10 -5.68
C GLU A 218 -7.51 -25.69 -4.43
#